data_AF-D1P054-F1
#
_entry.id   AF-D1P054-F1
#
_cell.length_a   1.000
_cell.length_b   1.000
_cell.length_c   1.000
_cell.angle_alpha   90.00
_cell.angle_beta   90.00
_cell.angle_gamma   90.00
#
_symmetry.space_group_name_H-M   'P 1'
#
loop_
_entity.id
_entity.type
_entity.pdbx_description
1 polymer ?
#
loop_
_entity_poly.entity_id
_entity_poly.type
_entity_poly.pdbx_seq_one_letter_code
_entity_poly.pdbx_strand_id
1 'polypeptide(L)'
;MFILRLLILIFLVFYSFSMGQIPSHSLNDFGKIVSLSFFIVAPLLYVLPSIEAKIKGHPKFNQILAINILLGWTFIGWVVAYVWALGDKKENNNDFVTKIDLGTDKRKVKQCPYCAEDILEAAIKCKHCGSDIHSKE
;
A
#
# COMPACT_ATOMS: atom_id res chain seq x y z
N MET A 1 -17.60 -8.68 -3.35
CA MET A 1 -16.77 -8.93 -4.56
C MET A 1 -15.97 -10.22 -4.45
N PHE A 2 -15.31 -10.50 -3.31
CA PHE A 2 -14.63 -11.79 -3.03
C PHE A 2 -15.52 -13.03 -3.24
N ILE A 3 -16.70 -13.06 -2.58
CA ILE A 3 -17.63 -14.21 -2.65
C ILE A 3 -18.11 -14.44 -4.09
N LEU A 4 -18.45 -13.35 -4.80
CA LEU A 4 -18.86 -13.42 -6.21
C LEU A 4 -17.76 -14.01 -7.10
N ARG A 5 -16.50 -13.63 -6.87
CA ARG A 5 -15.33 -14.14 -7.61
C ARG A 5 -15.03 -15.60 -7.29
N LEU A 6 -15.14 -15.99 -6.02
CA LEU A 6 -15.00 -17.39 -5.60
C LEU A 6 -16.07 -18.26 -6.26
N LEU A 7 -17.33 -17.80 -6.28
CA LEU A 7 -18.43 -18.49 -6.94
C LEU A 7 -18.22 -18.61 -8.46
N ILE A 8 -17.74 -17.54 -9.11
CA ILE A 8 -17.43 -17.56 -10.55
C ILE A 8 -16.29 -18.55 -10.83
N LEU A 9 -15.23 -18.57 -10.03
CA LEU A 9 -14.12 -19.50 -10.22
C LEU A 9 -14.53 -20.95 -9.97
N ILE A 10 -15.32 -21.23 -8.93
CA ILE A 10 -15.85 -22.57 -8.67
C ILE A 10 -16.74 -23.02 -9.84
N PHE A 11 -17.62 -22.14 -10.32
CA PHE A 11 -18.47 -22.43 -11.48
C PHE A 11 -17.63 -22.71 -12.73
N LEU A 12 -16.61 -21.90 -12.99
CA LEU A 12 -15.75 -22.06 -14.17
C LEU A 12 -14.91 -23.34 -14.08
N VAL A 13 -14.35 -23.66 -12.90
CA VAL A 13 -13.64 -24.92 -12.66
C VAL A 13 -14.56 -26.12 -12.86
N PHE A 14 -15.77 -26.08 -12.31
CA PHE A 14 -16.76 -27.14 -12.47
C PHE A 14 -17.21 -27.32 -13.93
N TYR A 15 -17.46 -26.20 -14.62
CA TYR A 15 -17.82 -26.18 -16.03
C TYR A 15 -16.67 -26.72 -16.91
N SER A 16 -15.43 -26.29 -16.64
CA SER A 16 -14.25 -26.77 -17.34
C SER A 16 -14.00 -28.26 -17.10
N PHE A 17 -14.18 -28.73 -15.87
CA PHE A 17 -14.09 -30.15 -15.54
C PHE A 17 -15.17 -30.98 -16.25
N SER A 18 -16.42 -30.49 -16.28
CA SER A 18 -17.53 -31.17 -16.97
C SER A 18 -17.30 -31.22 -18.49
N MET A 19 -16.83 -30.12 -19.09
CA MET A 19 -16.51 -30.07 -20.52
C MET A 19 -15.26 -30.89 -20.89
N GLY A 20 -14.31 -31.05 -19.96
CA GLY A 20 -13.11 -31.85 -20.17
C GLY A 20 -13.35 -33.36 -20.27
N GLN A 21 -14.52 -33.85 -19.84
CA GLN A 21 -14.91 -35.26 -19.98
C GLN A 21 -15.52 -35.57 -21.37
N ILE A 22 -15.84 -34.54 -22.17
CA ILE A 22 -16.47 -34.71 -23.47
C ILE A 22 -15.37 -34.81 -24.55
N PRO A 23 -15.36 -35.85 -25.41
CA PRO A 23 -14.36 -35.97 -26.46
C PRO A 23 -14.44 -34.79 -27.45
N SER A 24 -13.30 -34.27 -27.87
CA SER A 24 -13.18 -33.05 -28.69
C SER A 24 -13.95 -33.09 -30.01
N HIS A 25 -14.14 -34.27 -30.59
CA HIS A 25 -14.94 -34.47 -31.81
C HIS A 25 -16.45 -34.30 -31.57
N SER A 26 -16.93 -34.42 -30.33
CA SER A 26 -18.34 -34.29 -29.94
C SER A 26 -18.69 -32.92 -29.33
N LEU A 27 -17.75 -31.97 -29.35
CA LEU A 27 -17.92 -30.62 -28.80
C LEU A 27 -18.55 -29.66 -29.83
N ASN A 28 -19.73 -29.13 -29.49
CA ASN A 28 -20.42 -28.11 -30.27
C ASN A 28 -19.61 -26.79 -30.32
N ASP A 29 -19.84 -25.97 -31.35
CA ASP A 29 -19.12 -24.71 -31.54
C ASP A 29 -19.27 -23.73 -30.37
N PHE A 30 -20.42 -23.74 -29.70
CA PHE A 30 -20.61 -23.01 -28.44
C PHE A 30 -19.63 -23.47 -27.34
N GLY A 31 -19.45 -24.79 -27.18
CA GLY A 31 -18.52 -25.34 -26.20
C GLY A 31 -17.06 -24.98 -26.49
N LYS A 32 -16.68 -24.89 -27.77
CA LYS A 32 -15.35 -24.42 -28.19
C LYS A 32 -15.12 -22.96 -27.80
N ILE A 33 -16.11 -22.09 -28.05
CA ILE A 33 -16.04 -20.66 -27.67
C ILE A 33 -15.91 -20.52 -26.16
N VAL A 34 -16.73 -21.23 -25.39
CA VAL A 34 -16.68 -21.13 -23.93
C VAL A 34 -15.35 -21.67 -23.39
N SER A 35 -14.83 -22.77 -23.95
CA SER A 35 -13.52 -23.31 -23.59
C SER A 35 -12.38 -22.32 -23.88
N LEU A 36 -12.44 -21.62 -25.01
CA LEU A 36 -11.44 -20.59 -25.36
C LEU A 36 -11.55 -19.35 -24.46
N SER A 37 -12.77 -18.99 -24.03
CA SER A 37 -12.99 -17.82 -23.16
C SER A 37 -12.26 -17.92 -21.81
N PHE A 38 -11.99 -19.14 -21.32
CA PHE A 38 -11.25 -19.38 -20.08
C PHE A 38 -9.88 -18.69 -20.09
N PHE A 39 -9.15 -18.75 -21.20
CA PHE A 39 -7.81 -18.17 -21.33
C PHE A 39 -7.81 -16.63 -21.26
N ILE A 40 -8.96 -15.99 -21.44
CA ILE A 40 -9.11 -14.53 -21.34
C ILE A 40 -9.70 -14.15 -19.99
N VAL A 41 -10.80 -14.80 -19.60
CA VAL A 41 -11.58 -14.45 -18.41
C VAL A 41 -10.84 -14.84 -17.13
N ALA A 42 -10.17 -15.99 -17.10
CA ALA A 42 -9.50 -16.45 -15.88
C ALA A 42 -8.28 -15.59 -15.50
N PRO A 43 -7.37 -15.20 -16.41
CA PRO A 43 -6.29 -14.27 -16.06
C PRO A 43 -6.80 -12.89 -15.66
N LEU A 44 -7.83 -12.37 -16.33
CA LEU A 44 -8.43 -11.08 -16.00
C LEU A 44 -9.04 -11.10 -14.59
N LEU A 45 -9.75 -12.18 -14.27
CA LEU A 45 -10.24 -12.43 -12.93
C LEU A 45 -9.08 -12.63 -11.96
N TYR A 46 -7.96 -13.24 -12.31
CA TYR A 46 -6.83 -13.48 -11.40
C TYR A 46 -6.15 -12.18 -10.93
N VAL A 47 -6.03 -11.17 -11.81
CA VAL A 47 -5.40 -9.88 -11.47
C VAL A 47 -6.34 -8.84 -10.86
N LEU A 48 -7.59 -9.20 -10.57
CA LEU A 48 -8.59 -8.29 -10.01
C LEU A 48 -8.14 -7.45 -8.79
N PRO A 49 -7.47 -7.98 -7.75
CA PRO A 49 -7.08 -7.18 -6.58
C PRO A 49 -6.03 -6.12 -6.95
N SER A 50 -5.18 -6.42 -7.93
CA SER A 50 -4.26 -5.43 -8.50
C SER A 50 -5.02 -4.35 -9.28
N ILE A 51 -6.06 -4.72 -10.04
CA ILE A 51 -6.92 -3.76 -10.74
C ILE A 51 -7.65 -2.86 -9.72
N GLU A 52 -8.23 -3.42 -8.67
CA GLU A 52 -8.89 -2.66 -7.60
C GLU A 52 -7.91 -1.68 -6.92
N ALA A 53 -6.69 -2.13 -6.61
CA ALA A 53 -5.65 -1.27 -6.04
C ALA A 53 -5.22 -0.14 -7.00
N LYS A 54 -5.15 -0.41 -8.32
CA LYS A 54 -4.81 0.58 -9.34
C LYS A 54 -5.91 1.63 -9.49
N ILE A 55 -7.19 1.21 -9.54
CA ILE A 55 -8.35 2.12 -9.62
C ILE A 55 -8.41 3.00 -8.37
N LYS A 56 -8.05 2.47 -7.19
CA LYS A 56 -8.01 3.23 -5.93
C LYS A 56 -6.76 4.10 -5.74
N GLY A 57 -5.79 4.07 -6.66
CA GLY A 57 -4.53 4.83 -6.54
C GLY A 57 -3.73 4.48 -5.28
N HIS A 58 -3.69 3.18 -4.93
CA HIS A 58 -3.07 2.72 -3.69
C HIS A 58 -1.54 2.92 -3.72
N PRO A 59 -0.93 3.58 -2.72
CA PRO A 59 0.52 3.84 -2.72
C PRO A 59 1.37 2.56 -2.75
N LYS A 60 0.80 1.43 -2.31
CA LYS A 60 1.46 0.12 -2.28
C LYS A 60 1.05 -0.79 -3.44
N PHE A 61 0.60 -0.22 -4.57
CA PHE A 61 0.22 -0.98 -5.75
C PHE A 61 1.27 -2.01 -6.17
N ASN A 62 2.55 -1.63 -6.22
CA ASN A 62 3.64 -2.53 -6.62
C ASN A 62 3.77 -3.74 -5.69
N GLN A 63 3.52 -3.57 -4.38
CA GLN A 63 3.55 -4.66 -3.41
C GLN A 63 2.35 -5.59 -3.59
N ILE A 64 1.15 -5.02 -3.76
CA ILE A 64 -0.09 -5.78 -4.02
C ILE A 64 0.04 -6.59 -5.31
N LEU A 65 0.60 -5.99 -6.36
CA LEU A 65 0.87 -6.64 -7.64
C LEU A 65 1.87 -7.80 -7.49
N ALA A 66 2.99 -7.58 -6.80
CA ALA A 66 4.00 -8.60 -6.57
C ALA A 66 3.44 -9.81 -5.82
N ILE A 67 2.65 -9.59 -4.76
CA ILE A 67 2.01 -10.66 -4.00
C ILE A 67 0.99 -11.40 -4.84
N ASN A 68 0.19 -10.68 -5.63
CA ASN A 68 -0.80 -11.30 -6.50
C ASN A 68 -0.16 -12.13 -7.62
N ILE A 69 1.00 -11.75 -8.14
CA ILE A 69 1.72 -12.54 -9.17
C ILE A 69 2.45 -13.73 -8.52
N LEU A 70 3.21 -13.49 -7.45
CA LEU A 70 4.10 -14.49 -6.85
C LEU A 70 3.37 -15.49 -5.94
N LEU A 71 2.33 -15.05 -5.24
CA LEU A 71 1.58 -15.86 -4.27
C LEU A 71 0.08 -15.95 -4.59
N GLY A 72 -0.43 -15.36 -5.68
CA GLY A 72 -1.85 -15.43 -6.02
C GLY A 72 -2.35 -16.83 -6.41
N TRP A 73 -1.44 -17.75 -6.72
CA TRP A 73 -1.71 -19.18 -6.88
C TRP A 73 -2.04 -19.86 -5.54
N THR A 74 -1.66 -19.23 -4.42
CA THR A 74 -2.03 -19.67 -3.08
C THR A 74 -3.24 -18.88 -2.59
N PHE A 75 -4.19 -19.58 -1.98
CA PHE A 75 -5.36 -18.93 -1.35
C PHE A 75 -4.93 -17.83 -0.37
N ILE A 76 -3.86 -18.07 0.39
CA ILE A 76 -3.31 -17.11 1.36
C ILE A 76 -2.82 -15.84 0.68
N GLY A 77 -1.97 -15.94 -0.35
CA GLY A 77 -1.42 -14.77 -1.04
C GLY A 77 -2.49 -13.89 -1.67
N TRP A 78 -3.55 -14.52 -2.17
CA TRP A 78 -4.69 -13.82 -2.73
C TRP A 78 -5.51 -13.07 -1.67
N VAL A 79 -5.77 -13.70 -0.52
CA VAL A 79 -6.45 -13.05 0.62
C VAL A 79 -5.64 -11.86 1.14
N VAL A 80 -4.32 -12.01 1.28
CA VAL A 80 -3.43 -10.93 1.72
C VAL A 80 -3.45 -9.76 0.74
N ALA A 81 -3.30 -10.02 -0.56
CA ALA A 81 -3.38 -8.98 -1.60
C ALA A 81 -4.74 -8.25 -1.58
N TYR A 82 -5.84 -8.99 -1.38
CA TYR A 82 -7.18 -8.43 -1.29
C TYR A 82 -7.36 -7.55 -0.06
N VAL A 83 -6.97 -8.02 1.13
CA VAL A 83 -7.03 -7.23 2.36
C VAL A 83 -6.21 -5.94 2.23
N TRP A 84 -5.03 -6.01 1.61
CA TRP A 84 -4.22 -4.81 1.36
C TRP A 84 -4.83 -3.85 0.35
N ALA A 85 -5.49 -4.35 -0.70
CA ALA A 85 -6.21 -3.52 -1.68
C ALA A 85 -7.46 -2.84 -1.08
N LEU A 86 -8.04 -3.42 -0.02
CA LEU A 86 -9.15 -2.84 0.72
C LEU A 86 -8.72 -1.85 1.81
N GLY A 87 -7.55 -2.05 2.42
CA GLY A 87 -7.07 -1.19 3.50
C GLY A 87 -6.95 0.27 3.04
N ASP A 88 -7.40 1.22 3.84
CA ASP A 88 -7.31 2.63 3.48
C ASP A 88 -5.86 3.12 3.43
N LYS A 89 -5.67 4.29 2.81
CA LYS A 89 -4.42 5.03 2.98
C LYS A 89 -4.24 5.23 4.48
N LYS A 90 -3.26 4.54 5.08
CA LYS A 90 -2.62 5.07 6.28
C LYS A 90 -1.98 6.39 5.84
N GLU A 91 -2.74 7.46 5.94
CA GLU A 91 -2.16 8.73 6.34
C GLU A 91 -1.39 8.39 7.61
N ASN A 92 -0.06 8.33 7.49
CA ASN A 92 0.77 8.24 8.66
C ASN A 92 0.38 9.45 9.49
N ASN A 93 -0.34 9.24 10.59
CA ASN A 93 -0.68 10.28 11.57
C ASN A 93 0.60 10.88 12.23
N ASN A 94 1.78 10.44 11.78
CA ASN A 94 3.07 11.04 12.05
C ASN A 94 3.34 12.27 11.15
N ASP A 95 2.64 12.42 10.01
CA ASP A 95 2.66 13.66 9.21
C ASP A 95 1.86 14.77 9.90
N PHE A 96 0.88 14.43 10.74
CA PHE A 96 0.18 15.42 11.57
C PHE A 96 1.01 15.83 12.78
N VAL A 97 1.81 14.93 13.37
CA VAL A 97 2.85 15.31 14.35
C VAL A 97 3.94 16.18 13.71
N THR A 98 4.12 16.11 12.39
CA THR A 98 5.02 17.01 11.64
C THR A 98 4.36 18.34 11.23
N LYS A 99 3.01 18.43 11.24
CA LYS A 99 2.26 19.62 10.82
C LYS A 99 1.57 20.38 11.96
N ILE A 100 1.43 19.78 13.14
CA ILE A 100 1.29 20.53 14.39
C ILE A 100 2.71 20.90 14.89
N ASP A 101 3.48 21.55 14.02
CA ASP A 101 4.33 22.64 14.48
C ASP A 101 3.46 23.90 14.44
N LEU A 102 2.57 23.97 15.44
CA LEU A 102 2.15 25.25 15.98
C LEU A 102 3.40 25.95 16.49
N GLY A 103 4.11 26.65 15.61
CA GLY A 103 5.14 27.62 15.97
C GLY A 103 6.16 27.14 16.99
N THR A 104 6.85 26.02 16.77
CA THR A 104 8.18 25.90 17.35
C THR A 104 9.14 26.68 16.47
N ASP A 105 9.29 27.95 16.84
CA ASP A 105 10.57 28.64 16.82
C ASP A 105 11.69 27.61 16.74
N LYS A 106 12.34 27.50 15.57
CA LYS A 106 13.65 26.85 15.47
C LYS A 106 14.54 27.67 16.37
N ARG A 107 14.56 27.29 17.66
CA ARG A 107 15.38 27.86 18.71
C ARG A 107 16.82 27.65 18.28
N LYS A 108 17.31 28.58 17.46
CA LYS A 108 18.69 28.63 17.01
C LYS A 108 19.53 28.70 18.28
N VAL A 109 20.49 27.80 18.37
CA VAL A 109 21.43 27.73 19.49
C VAL A 109 22.74 28.36 19.06
N LYS A 110 23.36 29.09 19.99
CA LYS A 110 24.71 29.62 19.86
C LYS A 110 25.52 29.20 21.08
N GLN A 111 26.83 29.08 20.92
CA GLN A 111 27.71 28.82 22.06
C GLN A 111 27.87 30.09 22.90
N CYS A 112 27.82 29.93 24.22
CA CYS A 112 28.11 31.01 25.14
C CYS A 112 29.60 31.40 25.05
N PRO A 113 29.96 32.69 24.85
CA PRO A 113 31.36 33.11 24.71
C PRO A 113 32.17 32.98 26.01
N TYR A 114 31.52 32.76 27.15
CA TYR A 114 32.18 32.70 28.47
C TYR A 114 32.43 31.28 28.97
N CYS A 115 31.48 30.35 28.76
CA CYS A 115 31.57 28.98 29.24
C CYS A 115 31.50 27.90 28.15
N ALA A 116 31.39 28.29 26.87
CA ALA A 116 31.28 27.41 25.71
C ALA A 116 30.06 26.48 25.67
N GLU A 117 29.14 26.60 26.61
CA GLU A 117 27.91 25.81 26.65
C GLU A 117 26.86 26.31 25.64
N ASP A 118 26.04 25.40 25.13
CA ASP A 118 25.00 25.73 24.16
C ASP A 118 23.82 26.46 24.81
N ILE A 119 23.53 27.67 24.32
CA ILE A 119 22.44 28.52 24.79
C ILE A 119 21.55 28.99 23.64
N LEU A 120 20.32 29.41 23.95
CA LEU A 120 19.41 29.96 22.96
C LEU A 120 19.97 31.25 22.36
N GLU A 121 19.79 31.47 21.06
CA GLU A 121 20.25 32.67 20.37
C GLU A 121 19.63 33.94 20.99
N ALA A 122 18.38 33.85 21.42
CA ALA A 122 17.62 34.90 22.11
C ALA A 122 17.91 35.00 23.62
N ALA A 123 18.79 34.17 24.20
CA ALA A 123 19.11 34.31 25.62
C ALA A 123 19.79 35.66 25.87
N ILE A 124 19.44 36.31 26.99
CA ILE A 124 20.10 37.54 27.46
C ILE A 124 21.13 37.20 28.54
N LYS A 125 20.93 36.07 29.24
CA LYS A 125 21.77 35.59 30.33
C LYS A 125 22.00 34.09 30.22
N CYS A 126 23.23 33.64 30.42
CA CYS A 126 23.57 32.22 30.36
C CYS A 126 23.11 31.51 31.65
N LYS A 127 22.38 30.39 31.49
CA LYS A 127 21.91 29.57 32.63
C LYS A 127 23.02 28.78 33.34
N HIS A 128 24.16 28.57 32.68
CA HIS A 128 25.25 27.73 33.17
C HIS A 128 26.27 28.52 33.98
N CYS A 129 26.72 29.66 33.45
CA CYS A 129 27.73 30.50 34.11
C CYS A 129 27.18 31.82 34.67
N GLY A 130 25.92 32.17 34.37
CA GLY A 130 25.30 33.39 34.89
C GLY A 130 25.77 34.70 34.25
N SER A 131 26.63 34.65 33.23
CA SER A 131 27.07 35.85 32.50
C SER A 131 25.97 36.41 31.61
N ASP A 132 25.87 37.73 31.52
CA ASP A 132 25.01 38.42 30.56
C ASP A 132 25.64 38.36 29.16
N ILE A 133 24.88 37.88 28.17
CA ILE A 133 25.32 37.66 26.78
C ILE A 133 24.82 38.76 25.83
N HIS A 134 24.36 39.88 26.38
CA HIS A 134 23.90 41.03 25.60
C HIS A 134 25.12 41.82 25.10
N SER A 135 25.41 41.70 23.80
CA SER A 135 26.17 42.63 22.92
C SER A 135 26.96 41.80 21.87
N LYS A 136 27.11 42.18 20.59
CA LYS A 136 27.08 43.49 19.92
C LYS A 136 26.47 43.32 18.52
N GLU A 137 25.98 44.42 17.94
CA GLU A 137 25.86 44.57 16.49
C GLU A 137 27.15 44.17 15.77
#